data_AF-A0A162R2L7-F1
#
_entry.id   AF-A0A162R2L7-F1
#
_cell.length_a   1.000
_cell.length_b   1.000
_cell.length_c   1.000
_cell.angle_alpha   90.00
_cell.angle_beta   90.00
_cell.angle_gamma   90.00
#
_symmetry.space_group_name_H-M   'P 1'
#
loop_
_entity.id
_entity.type
_entity.pdbx_description
1 polymer ?
#
loop_
_entity_poly.entity_id
_entity_poly.type
_entity_poly.pdbx_seq_one_letter_code
_entity_poly.pdbx_strand_id
1 'polypeptide(L)'
;LRLHRGAVDQDALTSKAPNEVLHEIKACLSHMGIDMKKCHDFKIKCLFFNSSSNSNSSNNVGPKTAATTSTTHIIYGEQGIDNGEQVQFNVELSKIENLPGLYVVDIKRTRGNIWAFKFLYHTLLDLLDLS
;
A
#
# COMPACT_ATOMS: atom_id res chain seq x y z
N LEU A 1 -10.42 -16.52 6.46
CA LEU A 1 -8.98 -16.24 6.26
C LEU A 1 -8.34 -17.44 5.61
N ARG A 2 -7.52 -17.21 4.59
CA ARG A 2 -6.77 -18.26 3.90
C ARG A 2 -5.63 -18.77 4.79
N LEU A 3 -5.21 -20.02 4.62
CA LEU A 3 -4.00 -20.54 5.26
C LEU A 3 -2.76 -20.06 4.49
N HIS A 4 -1.81 -19.44 5.19
CA HIS A 4 -0.53 -19.06 4.63
C HIS A 4 0.29 -20.32 4.33
N ARG A 5 1.06 -20.29 3.24
CA ARG A 5 1.96 -21.37 2.84
C ARG A 5 3.27 -20.78 2.36
N GLY A 6 4.39 -21.27 2.88
CA GLY A 6 5.73 -20.84 2.52
C GLY A 6 6.46 -20.14 3.66
N ALA A 7 7.54 -19.45 3.31
CA ALA A 7 8.28 -18.62 4.25
C ALA A 7 7.44 -17.41 4.65
N VAL A 8 7.48 -17.09 5.95
CA VAL A 8 6.76 -15.96 6.55
C VAL A 8 7.75 -14.82 6.77
N ASP A 9 7.39 -13.62 6.33
CA ASP A 9 8.08 -12.40 6.74
C ASP A 9 7.73 -12.11 8.20
N GLN A 10 8.76 -12.02 9.05
CA GLN A 10 8.58 -11.80 10.49
C GLN A 10 8.01 -10.41 10.77
N ASP A 11 8.32 -9.42 9.92
CA ASP A 11 7.83 -8.05 10.07
C ASP A 11 6.34 -7.94 9.66
N ALA A 12 5.78 -8.96 9.01
CA ALA A 12 4.37 -9.03 8.61
C ALA A 12 3.49 -9.88 9.54
N LEU A 13 4.05 -10.34 10.67
CA LEU A 13 3.33 -11.11 11.68
C LEU A 13 2.53 -10.19 12.60
N THR A 14 1.36 -10.65 13.01
CA THR A 14 0.57 -9.95 14.02
C THR A 14 -0.31 -10.91 14.82
N SER A 15 -0.48 -10.61 16.11
CA SER A 15 -1.45 -11.25 17.00
C SER A 15 -2.76 -10.46 17.15
N LYS A 16 -2.87 -9.30 16.49
CA LYS A 16 -4.08 -8.46 16.53
C LYS A 16 -5.27 -9.17 15.89
N ALA A 17 -6.47 -8.76 16.28
CA ALA A 17 -7.70 -9.37 15.75
C ALA A 17 -7.86 -9.07 14.25
N PRO A 18 -8.37 -10.01 13.42
CA PRO A 18 -8.42 -9.84 11.97
C PRO A 18 -9.13 -8.57 11.47
N ASN A 19 -10.15 -8.14 12.19
CA ASN A 19 -10.93 -6.93 11.91
C ASN A 19 -10.14 -5.64 12.23
N GLU A 20 -9.36 -5.65 13.30
CA GLU A 20 -8.47 -4.56 13.69
C GLU A 20 -7.36 -4.38 12.64
N VAL A 21 -6.67 -5.47 12.29
CA VAL A 21 -5.63 -5.46 11.25
C VAL A 21 -6.19 -4.97 9.91
N LEU A 22 -7.41 -5.41 9.54
CA LEU A 22 -8.04 -4.94 8.30
C LEU A 22 -8.39 -3.44 8.34
N HIS A 23 -8.73 -2.91 9.52
CA HIS A 23 -8.99 -1.48 9.70
C HIS A 23 -7.69 -0.68 9.52
N GLU A 24 -6.60 -1.11 10.16
CA GLU A 24 -5.27 -0.51 10.04
C GLU A 24 -4.75 -0.54 8.60
N ILE A 25 -4.84 -1.69 7.92
CA ILE A 25 -4.46 -1.80 6.50
C ILE A 25 -5.20 -0.76 5.65
N LYS A 26 -6.51 -0.60 5.83
CA LYS A 26 -7.28 0.38 5.07
C LYS A 26 -6.85 1.81 5.41
N ALA A 27 -6.61 2.11 6.68
CA ALA A 27 -6.18 3.43 7.12
C ALA A 27 -4.81 3.78 6.50
N CYS A 28 -3.84 2.87 6.54
CA CYS A 28 -2.51 3.09 5.96
C CYS A 28 -2.56 3.23 4.44
N LEU A 29 -3.31 2.37 3.74
CA LEU A 29 -3.49 2.49 2.28
C LEU A 29 -4.14 3.82 1.89
N SER A 30 -5.17 4.26 2.61
CA SER A 30 -5.79 5.57 2.41
C SER A 30 -4.84 6.73 2.71
N HIS A 31 -4.03 6.64 3.77
CA HIS A 31 -3.02 7.64 4.10
C HIS A 31 -1.95 7.78 3.01
N MET A 32 -1.56 6.67 2.38
CA MET A 32 -0.62 6.64 1.26
C MET A 32 -1.23 7.11 -0.08
N GLY A 33 -2.54 7.43 -0.13
CA GLY A 33 -3.22 7.80 -1.37
C GLY A 33 -3.37 6.62 -2.35
N ILE A 34 -3.44 5.38 -1.85
CA ILE A 34 -3.56 4.17 -2.67
C ILE A 34 -5.04 3.83 -2.84
N ASP A 35 -5.46 3.68 -4.10
CA ASP A 35 -6.83 3.29 -4.43
C ASP A 35 -7.09 1.83 -4.03
N MET A 36 -8.22 1.58 -3.40
CA MET A 36 -8.59 0.28 -2.85
C MET A 36 -9.86 -0.29 -3.49
N LYS A 37 -9.84 -1.58 -3.81
CA LYS A 37 -11.03 -2.36 -4.20
C LYS A 37 -11.16 -3.61 -3.33
N LYS A 38 -12.24 -3.69 -2.55
CA LYS A 38 -12.57 -4.91 -1.79
C LYS A 38 -12.82 -6.07 -2.76
N CYS A 39 -12.19 -7.22 -2.50
CA CYS A 39 -12.39 -8.43 -3.30
C CYS A 39 -12.98 -9.58 -2.48
N HIS A 40 -12.43 -9.83 -1.30
CA HIS A 40 -12.88 -10.87 -0.37
C HIS A 40 -12.82 -10.33 1.05
N ASP A 41 -13.42 -11.05 2.00
CA ASP A 41 -13.23 -10.79 3.41
C ASP A 41 -11.74 -10.96 3.73
N PHE A 42 -11.12 -9.86 4.14
CA PHE A 42 -9.69 -9.71 4.42
C PHE A 42 -8.74 -9.74 3.20
N LYS A 43 -9.24 -9.41 2.00
CA LYS A 43 -8.40 -9.18 0.82
C LYS A 43 -8.76 -7.90 0.08
N ILE A 44 -7.77 -7.06 -0.14
CA ILE A 44 -7.88 -5.75 -0.80
C ILE A 44 -6.99 -5.75 -2.04
N LYS A 45 -7.56 -5.39 -3.19
CA LYS A 45 -6.80 -5.00 -4.38
C LYS A 45 -6.41 -3.54 -4.26
N CYS A 46 -5.14 -3.26 -4.46
CA CYS A 46 -4.54 -1.94 -4.30
C CYS A 46 -3.98 -1.47 -5.64
N LEU A 47 -4.13 -0.18 -5.89
CA LEU A 47 -3.75 0.48 -7.12
C LEU A 47 -3.01 1.77 -6.80
N PHE A 48 -1.73 1.83 -7.15
CA PHE A 48 -0.90 3.01 -6.93
C PHE A 48 -0.42 3.58 -8.27
N PHE A 49 -0.47 4.91 -8.39
CA PHE A 49 0.05 5.65 -9.52
C PHE A 49 1.10 6.65 -9.01
N ASN A 50 2.27 6.65 -9.65
CA ASN A 50 3.23 7.73 -9.46
C ASN A 50 2.72 8.95 -10.25
N SER A 51 1.91 9.81 -9.62
CA SER A 51 1.35 10.96 -10.33
C SER A 51 2.40 12.04 -10.58
N SER A 52 3.03 11.99 -11.75
CA SER A 52 3.28 13.20 -12.54
C SER A 52 2.18 13.41 -13.60
N SER A 53 1.05 12.71 -13.46
CA SER A 53 -0.05 12.71 -14.43
C SER A 53 -1.10 13.74 -14.04
N ASN A 54 -0.91 14.94 -14.57
CA ASN A 54 -1.79 16.10 -14.56
C ASN A 54 -3.31 15.75 -14.70
N SER A 55 -4.02 15.74 -13.57
CA SER A 55 -5.49 15.71 -13.53
C SER A 55 -6.02 17.13 -13.72
N ASN A 56 -6.25 17.52 -14.97
CA ASN A 56 -6.81 18.82 -15.35
C ASN A 56 -8.20 19.04 -14.71
N SER A 57 -8.30 19.98 -13.77
CA SER A 57 -9.55 20.69 -13.43
C SER A 57 -9.26 22.19 -13.45
N SER A 58 -9.95 22.88 -14.34
CA SER A 58 -9.72 24.26 -14.78
C SER A 58 -9.92 25.30 -13.67
N ASN A 59 -8.98 26.25 -13.50
CA ASN A 59 -9.17 27.72 -13.65
C ASN A 59 -8.10 28.60 -12.93
N ASN A 60 -7.46 29.46 -13.74
CA ASN A 60 -7.09 30.88 -13.53
C ASN A 60 -5.95 31.35 -12.56
N VAL A 61 -4.88 31.87 -13.18
CA VAL A 61 -4.01 33.07 -12.92
C VAL A 61 -3.53 33.42 -11.51
N GLY A 62 -2.19 33.48 -11.36
CA GLY A 62 -1.48 34.38 -10.43
C GLY A 62 -0.11 33.86 -9.96
N PRO A 63 0.99 34.65 -9.99
CA PRO A 63 2.33 34.17 -9.64
C PRO A 63 2.63 34.45 -8.15
N LYS A 64 2.92 33.43 -7.33
CA LYS A 64 3.45 33.65 -5.96
C LYS A 64 4.44 32.57 -5.52
N THR A 65 5.58 33.09 -5.10
CA THR A 65 6.74 32.50 -4.43
C THR A 65 6.41 31.88 -3.08
N ALA A 66 7.18 30.85 -2.70
CA ALA A 66 7.50 30.36 -1.35
C ALA A 66 6.43 29.64 -0.48
N ALA A 67 6.77 28.36 -0.22
CA ALA A 67 6.67 27.59 1.03
C ALA A 67 5.30 27.14 1.63
N THR A 68 5.20 25.80 1.79
CA THR A 68 4.62 25.03 2.90
C THR A 68 3.21 24.40 2.74
N THR A 69 3.21 23.07 3.00
CA THR A 69 2.15 22.13 3.45
C THR A 69 1.27 21.35 2.46
N SER A 70 1.26 20.01 2.71
CA SER A 70 0.24 18.98 2.46
C SER A 70 0.00 18.48 1.03
N THR A 71 0.73 17.44 0.62
CA THR A 71 0.22 16.06 0.38
C THR A 71 1.48 15.22 0.08
N THR A 72 1.76 14.21 0.89
CA THR A 72 2.94 13.32 0.77
C THR A 72 2.84 12.52 -0.51
N HIS A 73 3.23 13.13 -1.63
CA HIS A 73 3.43 12.43 -2.87
C HIS A 73 4.65 11.54 -2.67
N ILE A 74 4.43 10.22 -2.62
CA ILE A 74 5.51 9.24 -2.62
C ILE A 74 6.17 9.33 -4.00
N ILE A 75 7.18 10.19 -4.13
CA ILE A 75 7.93 10.38 -5.38
C ILE A 75 8.95 9.25 -5.47
N TYR A 76 8.56 8.17 -6.14
CA TYR A 76 9.48 7.09 -6.51
C TYR A 76 10.05 7.36 -7.91
N GLY A 77 11.37 7.26 -8.07
CA GLY A 77 12.07 7.43 -9.34
C GLY A 77 12.50 8.87 -9.64
N GLU A 78 13.71 9.03 -10.19
CA GLU A 78 14.13 10.26 -10.85
C GLU A 78 13.16 10.53 -12.02
N GLN A 79 12.78 11.80 -12.25
CA GLN A 79 11.71 12.23 -13.18
C GLN A 79 11.95 11.92 -14.69
N GLY A 80 12.85 10.99 -15.02
CA GLY A 80 13.18 10.61 -16.40
C GLY A 80 13.16 9.09 -16.69
N ILE A 81 12.88 8.21 -15.72
CA ILE A 81 13.15 6.76 -15.88
C ILE A 81 11.91 5.86 -15.77
N ASP A 82 10.82 6.28 -15.12
CA ASP A 82 9.59 5.49 -15.02
C ASP A 82 8.51 6.07 -15.94
N ASN A 83 8.00 5.24 -16.86
CA ASN A 83 6.95 5.57 -17.83
C ASN A 83 5.55 5.82 -17.19
N GLY A 84 5.47 6.36 -15.97
CA GLY A 84 4.21 6.56 -15.26
C GLY A 84 3.45 5.24 -15.00
N GLU A 85 4.19 4.13 -14.84
CA GLU A 85 3.57 2.82 -14.70
C GLU A 85 2.84 2.66 -13.37
N GLN A 86 1.61 2.17 -13.47
CA GLN A 86 0.78 1.83 -12.34
C GLN A 86 1.28 0.55 -11.66
N VAL A 87 1.35 0.57 -10.33
CA VAL A 87 1.61 -0.62 -9.52
C VAL A 87 0.29 -1.20 -9.03
N GLN A 88 0.08 -2.48 -9.29
CA GLN A 88 -1.06 -3.24 -8.76
C GLN A 88 -0.54 -4.29 -7.80
N PHE A 89 -1.17 -4.39 -6.64
CA PHE A 89 -0.86 -5.43 -5.65
C PHE A 89 -2.08 -5.80 -4.84
N ASN A 90 -2.01 -6.91 -4.11
CA ASN A 90 -3.02 -7.31 -3.14
C ASN A 90 -2.45 -7.30 -1.74
N VAL A 91 -3.27 -6.91 -0.78
CA VAL A 91 -3.00 -7.11 0.65
C VAL A 91 -4.05 -8.08 1.16
N GLU A 92 -3.61 -9.18 1.77
CA GLU A 92 -4.47 -10.26 2.25
C GLU A 92 -4.06 -10.70 3.64
N LEU A 93 -5.00 -10.83 4.58
CA LEU A 93 -4.71 -11.42 5.88
C LEU A 93 -4.86 -12.95 5.78
N SER A 94 -3.84 -13.67 6.21
CA SER A 94 -3.79 -15.13 6.22
C SER A 94 -3.52 -15.65 7.63
N LYS A 95 -4.01 -16.86 7.93
CA LYS A 95 -3.70 -17.59 9.18
C LYS A 95 -2.44 -18.42 8.99
N ILE A 96 -1.65 -18.56 10.04
CA ILE A 96 -0.52 -19.49 10.04
C ILE A 96 -0.97 -20.86 10.55
N GLU A 97 -0.48 -21.91 9.90
CA GLU A 97 -0.78 -23.28 10.32
C GLU A 97 -0.12 -23.57 11.67
N ASN A 98 -0.86 -24.23 12.57
CA ASN A 98 -0.39 -24.62 13.91
C ASN A 98 -0.06 -23.47 14.88
N LEU A 99 -0.32 -22.21 14.51
CA LEU A 99 -0.18 -21.04 15.40
C LEU A 99 -1.52 -20.32 15.55
N PRO A 100 -2.39 -20.77 16.48
CA PRO A 100 -3.69 -20.14 16.70
C PRO A 100 -3.51 -18.71 17.25
N GLY A 101 -4.32 -17.79 16.74
CA GLY A 101 -4.24 -16.37 17.12
C GLY A 101 -3.10 -15.60 16.45
N LEU A 102 -2.27 -16.27 15.62
CA LEU A 102 -1.25 -15.61 14.83
C LEU A 102 -1.67 -15.50 13.36
N TYR A 103 -1.49 -14.31 12.82
CA TYR A 103 -1.83 -13.96 11.45
C TYR A 103 -0.62 -13.36 10.74
N VAL A 104 -0.67 -13.37 9.41
CA VAL A 104 0.33 -12.74 8.55
C VAL A 104 -0.36 -11.89 7.50
N VAL A 105 0.19 -10.70 7.27
CA VAL A 105 -0.23 -9.80 6.20
C VAL A 105 0.53 -10.16 4.91
N ASP A 106 -0.14 -10.86 4.00
CA ASP A 106 0.40 -11.18 2.68
C ASP A 106 0.27 -9.97 1.74
N ILE A 107 1.40 -9.37 1.34
CA ILE A 107 1.44 -8.30 0.33
C ILE A 107 2.03 -8.85 -0.97
N LYS A 108 1.25 -8.90 -2.05
CA LYS A 108 1.62 -9.57 -3.31
C LYS A 108 1.44 -8.68 -4.53
N ARG A 109 2.54 -8.36 -5.21
CA ARG A 109 2.53 -7.65 -6.51
C ARG A 109 1.78 -8.46 -7.56
N THR A 110 0.86 -7.81 -8.27
CA THR A 110 0.22 -8.37 -9.47
C THR A 110 0.77 -7.74 -10.75
N ARG A 111 1.04 -6.43 -10.77
CA ARG A 111 1.57 -5.71 -11.94
C ARG A 111 2.42 -4.50 -11.52
N GLY A 112 3.19 -3.95 -12.45
CA GLY A 112 3.99 -2.72 -12.29
C GLY A 112 5.44 -2.96 -11.88
N ASN A 113 6.21 -1.88 -11.77
CA ASN A 113 7.64 -1.88 -11.46
C ASN A 113 7.94 -2.62 -10.12
N ILE A 114 8.95 -3.50 -10.13
CA ILE A 114 9.34 -4.33 -8.97
C ILE A 114 9.87 -3.48 -7.82
N TRP A 115 10.68 -2.47 -8.14
CA TRP A 115 11.30 -1.61 -7.13
C TRP A 115 10.30 -0.63 -6.54
N ALA A 116 9.39 -0.08 -7.36
CA ALA A 116 8.27 0.72 -6.86
C ALA A 116 7.39 -0.12 -5.92
N PHE A 117 7.08 -1.37 -6.30
CA PHE A 117 6.40 -2.30 -5.41
C PHE A 117 7.19 -2.60 -4.13
N LYS A 118 8.51 -2.82 -4.22
CA LYS A 118 9.37 -3.07 -3.06
C LYS A 118 9.32 -1.89 -2.08
N PHE A 119 9.35 -0.66 -2.61
CA PHE A 119 9.18 0.53 -1.80
C PHE A 119 7.80 0.57 -1.11
N LEU A 120 6.72 0.34 -1.87
CA LEU A 120 5.36 0.32 -1.32
C LEU A 120 5.17 -0.77 -0.28
N TYR A 121 5.78 -1.94 -0.47
CA TYR A 121 5.79 -3.06 0.48
C TYR A 121 6.35 -2.61 1.82
N HIS A 122 7.60 -2.11 1.83
CA HIS A 122 8.25 -1.68 3.05
C HIS A 122 7.54 -0.49 3.69
N THR A 123 7.12 0.49 2.90
CA THR A 123 6.40 1.67 3.43
C THR A 123 5.08 1.28 4.07
N LEU A 124 4.31 0.39 3.44
CA LEU A 124 3.05 -0.08 4.04
C LEU A 124 3.33 -0.88 5.31
N LEU A 125 4.36 -1.73 5.32
CA LEU A 125 4.70 -2.56 6.47
C LEU A 125 5.18 -1.71 7.66
N ASP A 126 6.03 -0.71 7.42
CA ASP A 126 6.51 0.23 8.43
C ASP A 126 5.39 1.10 9.01
N LEU A 127 4.35 1.39 8.21
CA LEU A 127 3.17 2.14 8.65
C LEU A 127 2.15 1.27 9.39
N LEU A 128 2.19 -0.05 9.20
CA LEU A 128 1.32 -0.96 9.92
C LEU A 128 1.92 -1.19 11.32
N ASP A 129 1.20 -0.73 12.34
CA ASP A 129 1.52 -1.12 13.71
C ASP A 129 1.06 -2.58 13.92
N LEU A 130 1.90 -3.55 13.57
CA LEU A 130 1.54 -4.97 13.71
C LEU A 130 1.87 -5.56 15.08
N SER A 131 2.48 -4.76 15.97
CA SER A 131 2.97 -5.14 17.29
C SER A 131 1.90 -5.33 18.36
#